data_AF-W7SRJ4-F1
#
_entry.id   AF-W7SRJ4-F1
#
_cell.length_a   1.000
_cell.length_b   1.000
_cell.length_c   1.000
_cell.angle_alpha   90.00
_cell.angle_beta   90.00
_cell.angle_gamma   90.00
#
_symmetry.space_group_name_H-M   'P 1'
#
loop_
_entity.id
_entity.type
_entity.pdbx_description
1 polymer ?
#
loop_
_entity_poly.entity_id
_entity_poly.type
_entity_poly.pdbx_seq_one_letter_code
_entity_poly.pdbx_strand_id
1 'polypeptide(L)'
;MNETPELPERRQMPDALRDRLWSEQIEPQLATRSRSLRAPFAVAASVVVLAAAVAVAFTQLRGHDAEVASGQSPLVRECVRSGKNLPDPTAWRAGARFDLSPQLGFLVIRSNRTAAACTIENGHGTGLIGGAPEDTDLYSQLTPDRPFDYLTSMNYAKDHIHFGIATHDVATIDLVGPDNSVSPGVVGDGTFIVRDNIAEDSNQPSTNYVRATLNNGRTIQAPLRN
;
A
#
# COMPACT_ATOMS: atom_id res chain seq x y z
N MET A 1 -25.17 5.83 -32.86
CA MET A 1 -25.23 7.29 -32.64
C MET A 1 -24.48 7.55 -31.34
N ASN A 2 -23.28 8.10 -31.43
CA ASN A 2 -22.42 8.41 -30.28
C ASN A 2 -22.62 9.88 -29.91
N GLU A 3 -23.20 10.15 -28.74
CA GLU A 3 -23.21 11.48 -28.14
C GLU A 3 -22.09 11.52 -27.10
N THR A 4 -20.94 12.08 -27.47
CA THR A 4 -19.91 12.49 -26.50
C THR A 4 -20.40 13.75 -25.80
N PRO A 5 -20.55 13.78 -24.47
CA PRO A 5 -20.93 14.99 -23.75
C PRO A 5 -19.81 16.02 -23.88
N GLU A 6 -20.10 17.11 -24.59
CA GLU A 6 -19.22 18.29 -24.65
C GLU A 6 -19.07 18.86 -23.24
N LEU A 7 -17.87 18.77 -22.69
CA LEU A 7 -17.53 19.45 -21.45
C LEU A 7 -17.46 20.96 -21.72
N PRO A 8 -17.96 21.79 -20.80
CA PRO A 8 -17.89 23.24 -20.97
C PRO A 8 -16.44 23.69 -21.06
N GLU A 9 -16.21 24.65 -21.95
CA GLU A 9 -14.91 25.27 -22.21
C GLU A 9 -14.28 25.75 -20.90
N ARG A 10 -13.04 25.29 -20.62
CA ARG A 10 -12.31 25.67 -19.41
C ARG A 10 -12.10 27.18 -19.40
N ARG A 11 -12.91 27.89 -18.62
CA ARG A 11 -12.69 29.32 -18.35
C ARG A 11 -11.39 29.46 -17.57
N GLN A 12 -10.45 30.24 -18.11
CA GLN A 12 -9.25 30.61 -17.39
C GLN A 12 -9.61 31.42 -16.15
N MET A 13 -8.95 31.10 -15.04
CA MET A 13 -9.15 31.80 -13.77
C MET A 13 -8.62 33.23 -13.90
N PRO A 14 -9.42 34.26 -13.58
CA PRO A 14 -9.00 35.66 -13.63
C PRO A 14 -7.74 35.89 -12.80
N ASP A 15 -6.78 36.63 -13.34
CA ASP A 15 -5.46 36.84 -12.72
C ASP A 15 -5.58 37.41 -11.29
N ALA A 16 -6.50 38.36 -11.08
CA ALA A 16 -6.75 38.93 -9.76
C ALA A 16 -7.23 37.91 -8.71
N LEU A 17 -7.95 36.86 -9.11
CA LEU A 17 -8.39 35.79 -8.20
C LEU A 17 -7.22 34.85 -7.87
N ARG A 18 -6.38 34.57 -8.88
CA ARG A 18 -5.19 33.72 -8.74
C ARG A 18 -4.17 34.36 -7.81
N ASP A 19 -3.89 35.64 -7.99
CA ASP A 19 -2.94 36.39 -7.17
C ASP A 19 -3.40 36.46 -5.71
N ARG A 20 -4.70 36.64 -5.49
CA ARG A 20 -5.29 36.65 -4.15
C ARG A 20 -5.18 35.29 -3.45
N LEU A 21 -5.48 34.20 -4.16
CA LEU A 21 -5.32 32.85 -3.62
C LEU A 21 -3.84 32.55 -3.28
N TRP A 22 -2.93 33.01 -4.13
CA TRP A 22 -1.50 32.84 -3.91
C TRP A 22 -1.01 33.57 -2.65
N SER A 23 -1.35 34.85 -2.50
CA SER A 23 -0.91 35.66 -1.36
C SER A 23 -1.60 35.30 -0.04
N GLU A 24 -2.90 34.97 -0.06
CA GLU A 24 -3.66 34.73 1.17
C GLU A 24 -3.51 33.32 1.73
N GLN A 25 -3.35 32.29 0.89
CA GLN A 25 -3.35 30.89 1.36
C GLN A 25 -1.97 30.23 1.33
N ILE A 26 -1.16 30.47 0.30
CA ILE A 26 0.04 29.67 0.07
C ILE A 26 1.25 30.26 0.81
N GLU A 27 1.44 31.57 0.72
CA GLU A 27 2.55 32.28 1.36
C GLU A 27 2.66 32.09 2.89
N PRO A 28 1.56 32.20 3.68
CA PRO A 28 1.65 32.04 5.14
C PRO A 28 1.97 30.61 5.59
N GLN A 29 1.66 29.59 4.79
CA GLN A 29 2.02 28.20 5.09
C GLN A 29 3.49 27.89 4.82
N LEU A 30 4.11 28.61 3.87
CA LEU A 30 5.55 28.48 3.61
C LEU A 30 6.38 29.21 4.68
N ALA A 31 5.92 30.38 5.15
CA ALA A 31 6.62 31.17 6.16
C ALA A 31 6.64 30.52 7.56
N THR A 32 5.67 29.64 7.88
CA THR A 32 5.60 28.95 9.18
C THR A 32 6.51 27.72 9.28
N ARG A 33 7.10 27.26 8.18
CA ARG A 33 7.90 26.02 8.16
C ARG A 33 9.41 26.23 8.35
N SER A 34 9.90 27.47 8.42
CA SER A 34 11.34 27.77 8.38
C SER A 34 11.94 28.28 9.70
N ARG A 35 11.60 27.70 10.86
CA ARG A 35 12.35 27.95 12.11
C ARG A 35 12.37 26.74 13.03
N SER A 36 13.43 25.93 12.94
CA SER A 36 14.05 25.21 14.07
C SER A 36 15.11 24.22 13.58
N LEU A 37 16.31 24.70 13.27
CA LEU A 37 17.52 23.87 13.30
C LEU A 37 18.67 24.73 13.85
N ARG A 38 18.86 24.65 15.17
CA ARG A 38 20.13 24.98 15.82
C ARG A 38 20.54 23.75 16.62
N ALA A 39 21.38 22.92 16.02
CA ALA A 39 22.15 21.91 16.72
C ALA A 39 23.50 22.51 17.15
N PRO A 40 23.97 22.30 18.39
CA PRO A 40 25.37 22.43 18.71
C PRO A 40 26.10 21.09 18.51
N PHE A 41 27.21 21.16 17.79
CA PHE A 41 28.17 20.08 17.60
C PHE A 41 28.83 19.71 18.94
N ALA A 42 28.75 18.43 19.32
CA ALA A 42 29.63 17.83 20.32
C ALA A 42 30.13 16.49 19.77
N VAL A 43 31.37 16.51 19.27
CA VAL A 43 32.14 15.33 18.89
C VAL A 43 32.82 14.82 20.16
N ALA A 44 32.49 13.61 20.60
CA ALA A 44 33.28 12.89 21.58
C ALA A 44 33.27 11.40 21.25
N ALA A 45 34.46 10.86 21.06
CA ALA A 45 34.76 9.51 20.64
C ALA A 45 34.32 8.46 21.68
N SER A 46 33.80 7.33 21.20
CA SER A 46 33.87 6.05 21.90
C SER A 46 33.89 4.94 20.85
N VAL A 47 35.06 4.32 20.69
CA VAL A 47 35.25 3.06 19.98
C VAL A 47 35.10 1.93 21.01
N VAL A 48 34.63 0.75 20.57
CA VAL A 48 34.44 -0.52 21.32
C VAL A 48 33.03 -0.60 21.96
N VAL A 49 32.02 -1.36 21.50
CA VAL A 49 31.94 -2.82 21.29
C VAL A 49 30.91 -3.22 20.19
N LEU A 50 31.39 -4.02 19.25
CA LEU A 50 30.83 -5.20 18.57
C LEU A 50 29.33 -5.59 18.78
N ALA A 51 28.59 -5.57 17.65
CA ALA A 51 27.63 -6.59 17.18
C ALA A 51 26.59 -7.18 18.17
N ALA A 52 25.42 -6.55 18.27
CA ALA A 52 24.08 -7.19 18.36
C ALA A 52 22.99 -6.15 18.70
N ALA A 53 22.72 -5.15 17.83
CA ALA A 53 21.64 -4.20 18.11
C ALA A 53 21.05 -3.49 16.87
N VAL A 54 21.19 -4.04 15.66
CA VAL A 54 20.69 -3.38 14.43
C VAL A 54 19.25 -3.79 14.08
N ALA A 55 18.66 -4.76 14.78
CA ALA A 55 17.30 -5.24 14.46
C ALA A 55 16.15 -4.53 15.22
N VAL A 56 16.43 -3.72 16.25
CA VAL A 56 15.36 -3.26 17.19
C VAL A 56 14.92 -1.80 16.96
N ALA A 57 15.65 -1.02 16.15
CA ALA A 57 15.28 0.38 15.91
C ALA A 57 14.26 0.59 14.76
N PHE A 58 14.04 -0.41 13.89
CA PHE A 58 13.07 -0.30 12.79
C PHE A 58 11.64 -0.71 13.18
N THR A 59 11.41 -1.27 14.37
CA THR A 59 10.07 -1.73 14.77
C THR A 59 9.20 -0.62 15.35
N GLN A 60 9.77 0.48 15.86
CA GLN A 60 8.98 1.48 16.60
C GLN A 60 8.32 2.58 15.75
N LEU A 61 8.45 2.55 14.42
CA LEU A 61 7.73 3.46 13.51
C LEU A 61 6.61 2.77 12.71
N ARG A 62 6.37 1.46 12.89
CA ARG A 62 5.19 0.79 12.35
C ARG A 62 3.99 1.09 13.25
N GLY A 63 3.33 2.22 12.96
CA GLY A 63 2.04 2.55 13.54
C GLY A 63 1.00 1.48 13.21
N HIS A 64 0.34 0.99 14.27
CA HIS A 64 -0.86 0.14 14.31
C HIS A 64 -0.89 -1.09 13.39
N ASP A 65 -0.40 -2.20 13.97
CA ASP A 65 -0.79 -3.60 13.78
C ASP A 65 -0.88 -4.12 12.34
N ALA A 66 0.27 -4.09 11.67
CA ALA A 66 0.58 -4.95 10.54
C ALA A 66 1.01 -6.35 11.03
N GLU A 67 0.20 -7.38 10.76
CA GLU A 67 0.49 -8.77 11.15
C GLU A 67 0.40 -9.73 9.95
N VAL A 68 1.19 -10.80 9.98
CA VAL A 68 0.99 -11.95 9.10
C VAL A 68 -0.08 -12.84 9.73
N ALA A 69 -1.29 -12.80 9.21
CA ALA A 69 -2.36 -13.66 9.70
C ALA A 69 -2.05 -15.13 9.33
N SER A 70 -1.99 -16.02 10.33
CA SER A 70 -1.68 -17.43 10.10
C SER A 70 -2.95 -18.30 10.04
N GLY A 71 -3.03 -19.17 9.03
CA GLY A 71 -4.00 -20.27 8.94
C GLY A 71 -5.42 -19.91 8.51
N GLN A 72 -6.33 -20.90 8.62
CA GLN A 72 -7.77 -20.74 8.42
C GLN A 72 -8.39 -20.02 9.64
N SER A 73 -8.19 -18.72 9.74
CA SER A 73 -8.81 -17.92 10.81
C SER A 73 -10.34 -17.84 10.63
N PRO A 74 -11.12 -17.64 11.71
CA PRO A 74 -12.55 -17.35 11.60
C PRO A 74 -12.85 -16.22 10.61
N LEU A 75 -11.97 -15.20 10.56
CA LEU A 75 -12.04 -14.08 9.62
C LEU A 75 -12.00 -14.53 8.15
N VAL A 76 -11.12 -15.48 7.79
CA VAL A 76 -11.08 -16.01 6.41
C VAL A 76 -12.42 -16.61 6.04
N ARG A 77 -13.05 -17.38 6.93
CA ARG A 77 -14.37 -17.97 6.67
C ARG A 77 -15.46 -16.91 6.52
N GLU A 78 -15.40 -15.83 7.30
CA GLU A 78 -16.34 -14.71 7.17
C GLU A 78 -16.15 -13.98 5.84
N CYS A 79 -14.93 -13.65 5.47
CA CYS A 79 -14.59 -13.05 4.17
C CYS A 79 -15.03 -13.92 3.00
N VAL A 80 -14.82 -15.24 3.09
CA VAL A 80 -15.22 -16.17 2.03
C VAL A 80 -16.75 -16.26 1.93
N ARG A 81 -17.48 -16.23 3.05
CA ARG A 81 -18.96 -16.25 3.04
C ARG A 81 -19.56 -14.94 2.53
N SER A 82 -18.89 -13.81 2.76
CA SER A 82 -19.35 -12.51 2.23
C SER A 82 -19.10 -12.39 0.73
N GLY A 83 -18.12 -13.12 0.19
CA GLY A 83 -17.85 -13.25 -1.25
C GLY A 83 -18.83 -14.17 -1.97
N LYS A 84 -19.66 -13.62 -2.86
CA LYS A 84 -20.65 -14.43 -3.61
C LYS A 84 -20.04 -15.33 -4.71
N ASN A 85 -18.80 -15.06 -5.15
CA ASN A 85 -18.21 -15.70 -6.35
C ASN A 85 -16.74 -16.12 -6.14
N LEU A 86 -16.37 -16.57 -4.94
CA LEU A 86 -15.02 -17.12 -4.74
C LEU A 86 -14.97 -18.58 -5.20
N PRO A 87 -14.06 -18.96 -6.11
CA PRO A 87 -13.87 -20.36 -6.50
C PRO A 87 -13.33 -21.16 -5.32
N ASP A 88 -13.86 -22.38 -5.12
CA ASP A 88 -13.53 -23.30 -4.01
C ASP A 88 -13.33 -22.58 -2.66
N PRO A 89 -14.42 -22.30 -1.92
CA PRO A 89 -14.37 -21.65 -0.61
C PRO A 89 -13.40 -22.28 0.40
N THR A 90 -13.01 -23.55 0.23
CA THR A 90 -12.13 -24.27 1.15
C THR A 90 -10.64 -24.08 0.86
N ALA A 91 -10.29 -23.60 -0.33
CA ALA A 91 -8.92 -23.35 -0.76
C ALA A 91 -8.34 -22.01 -0.24
N TRP A 92 -9.17 -21.17 0.37
CA TRP A 92 -8.79 -19.83 0.81
C TRP A 92 -8.12 -19.84 2.17
N ARG A 93 -7.06 -19.03 2.30
CA ARG A 93 -6.30 -18.83 3.53
C ARG A 93 -5.91 -17.37 3.71
N ALA A 94 -5.53 -17.03 4.94
CA ALA A 94 -5.11 -15.69 5.30
C ALA A 94 -3.74 -15.34 4.67
N GLY A 95 -3.62 -14.10 4.20
CA GLY A 95 -2.37 -13.49 3.75
C GLY A 95 -1.99 -12.30 4.61
N ALA A 96 -1.55 -11.21 3.98
CA ALA A 96 -1.20 -9.97 4.63
C ALA A 96 -2.44 -9.31 5.26
N ARG A 97 -2.26 -8.75 6.46
CA ARG A 97 -3.29 -8.00 7.19
C ARG A 97 -2.79 -6.61 7.56
N PHE A 98 -3.71 -5.65 7.56
CA PHE A 98 -3.44 -4.28 7.96
C PHE A 98 -4.65 -3.71 8.71
N ASP A 99 -4.45 -3.28 9.96
CA ASP A 99 -5.52 -2.63 10.73
C ASP A 99 -5.37 -1.10 10.62
N LEU A 100 -6.36 -0.44 9.98
CA LEU A 100 -6.37 1.02 9.83
C LEU A 100 -6.79 1.72 11.12
N SER A 101 -7.68 1.09 11.88
CA SER A 101 -8.14 1.50 13.20
C SER A 101 -8.62 0.26 13.98
N PRO A 102 -8.96 0.37 15.27
CA PRO A 102 -9.53 -0.74 16.02
C PRO A 102 -10.86 -1.27 15.44
N GLN A 103 -11.55 -0.47 14.62
CA GLN A 103 -12.83 -0.82 14.01
C GLN A 103 -12.73 -1.14 12.53
N LEU A 104 -11.63 -0.80 11.85
CA LEU A 104 -11.50 -0.94 10.41
C LEU A 104 -10.13 -1.49 10.06
N GLY A 105 -10.10 -2.58 9.30
CA GLY A 105 -8.88 -3.18 8.79
C GLY A 105 -9.11 -3.89 7.46
N PHE A 106 -8.06 -4.51 6.97
CA PHE A 106 -8.05 -5.26 5.73
C PHE A 106 -7.28 -6.55 5.88
N LEU A 107 -7.78 -7.60 5.23
CA LEU A 107 -7.10 -8.87 5.09
C LEU A 107 -7.07 -9.24 3.61
N VAL A 108 -5.89 -9.48 3.06
CA VAL A 108 -5.81 -10.20 1.79
C VAL A 108 -5.98 -11.68 2.10
N ILE A 109 -6.96 -12.30 1.47
CA ILE A 109 -7.13 -13.75 1.44
C ILE A 109 -6.65 -14.27 0.10
N ARG A 110 -6.17 -15.51 0.07
CA ARG A 110 -5.69 -16.11 -1.18
C ARG A 110 -5.97 -17.59 -1.29
N SER A 111 -5.93 -18.07 -2.53
CA SER A 111 -5.78 -19.47 -2.88
C SER A 111 -4.37 -19.70 -3.47
N ASN A 112 -4.16 -20.86 -4.09
CA ASN A 112 -2.93 -21.13 -4.84
C ASN A 112 -2.90 -20.43 -6.21
N ARG A 113 -4.05 -19.94 -6.71
CA ARG A 113 -4.18 -19.36 -8.06
C ARG A 113 -4.43 -17.85 -8.04
N THR A 114 -5.09 -17.33 -7.02
CA THR A 114 -5.48 -15.92 -6.96
C THR A 114 -5.58 -15.38 -5.53
N ALA A 115 -5.84 -14.09 -5.39
CA ALA A 115 -6.06 -13.39 -4.13
C ALA A 115 -7.23 -12.41 -4.22
N ALA A 116 -7.77 -12.01 -3.07
CA ALA A 116 -8.83 -11.02 -2.91
C ALA A 116 -8.59 -10.23 -1.62
N ALA A 117 -8.95 -8.94 -1.59
CA ALA A 117 -8.94 -8.16 -0.36
C ALA A 117 -10.30 -8.27 0.35
N CYS A 118 -10.30 -8.27 1.67
CA CYS A 118 -11.49 -8.32 2.51
C CYS A 118 -11.45 -7.15 3.50
N THR A 119 -12.57 -6.44 3.62
CA THR A 119 -12.75 -5.43 4.68
C THR A 119 -13.04 -6.12 6.01
N ILE A 120 -12.34 -5.71 7.05
CA ILE A 120 -12.61 -6.08 8.43
C ILE A 120 -13.27 -4.89 9.11
N GLU A 121 -14.50 -5.06 9.58
CA GLU A 121 -15.20 -4.04 10.38
C GLU A 121 -15.57 -4.61 11.74
N ASN A 122 -15.17 -3.94 12.82
CA ASN A 122 -15.39 -4.37 14.20
C ASN A 122 -14.95 -5.83 14.45
N GLY A 123 -13.85 -6.25 13.83
CA GLY A 123 -13.33 -7.61 13.95
C GLY A 123 -14.07 -8.67 13.13
N HIS A 124 -14.92 -8.27 12.18
CA HIS A 124 -15.65 -9.18 11.29
C HIS A 124 -15.32 -8.94 9.82
N GLY A 125 -15.23 -10.00 9.03
CA GLY A 125 -15.09 -9.90 7.57
C GLY A 125 -16.41 -9.49 6.92
N THR A 126 -16.55 -8.24 6.46
CA THR A 126 -17.84 -7.69 6.00
C THR A 126 -18.02 -7.66 4.49
N GLY A 127 -16.95 -7.71 3.71
CA GLY A 127 -17.05 -7.74 2.25
C GLY A 127 -15.72 -7.95 1.55
N LEU A 128 -15.79 -8.40 0.30
CA LEU A 128 -14.62 -8.51 -0.57
C LEU A 128 -14.48 -7.28 -1.46
N ILE A 129 -13.23 -6.86 -1.64
CA ILE A 129 -12.79 -5.77 -2.48
C ILE A 129 -11.82 -6.35 -3.50
N GLY A 130 -12.12 -6.12 -4.79
CA GLY A 130 -11.36 -6.72 -5.87
C GLY A 130 -11.35 -8.25 -5.79
N GLY A 131 -10.37 -8.84 -6.46
CA GLY A 131 -10.31 -10.29 -6.67
C GLY A 131 -10.54 -10.62 -8.13
N ALA A 132 -9.71 -11.51 -8.65
CA ALA A 132 -9.82 -11.91 -10.03
C ALA A 132 -11.06 -12.82 -10.23
N PRO A 133 -11.72 -12.77 -11.39
CA PRO A 133 -12.81 -13.70 -11.73
C PRO A 133 -12.36 -15.16 -11.63
N GLU A 134 -13.32 -16.09 -11.59
CA GLU A 134 -13.16 -17.52 -11.25
C GLU A 134 -12.02 -18.26 -11.98
N ASP A 135 -11.55 -17.76 -13.13
CA ASP A 135 -10.56 -18.42 -14.00
C ASP A 135 -9.15 -17.79 -14.02
N THR A 136 -8.91 -16.68 -13.32
CA THR A 136 -7.60 -16.03 -13.40
C THR A 136 -6.59 -16.66 -12.45
N ASP A 137 -5.50 -17.18 -13.02
CA ASP A 137 -4.31 -17.61 -12.28
C ASP A 137 -3.30 -16.47 -12.20
N LEU A 138 -3.50 -15.55 -11.24
CA LEU A 138 -2.63 -14.40 -11.06
C LEU A 138 -1.21 -14.82 -10.65
N TYR A 139 -1.07 -15.87 -9.83
CA TYR A 139 0.25 -16.32 -9.38
C TYR A 139 1.12 -16.87 -10.51
N SER A 140 0.51 -17.42 -11.57
CA SER A 140 1.24 -17.90 -12.76
C SER A 140 1.95 -16.78 -13.55
N GLN A 141 1.59 -15.52 -13.34
CA GLN A 141 2.16 -14.37 -14.04
C GLN A 141 3.43 -13.85 -13.36
N LEU A 142 3.70 -14.27 -12.12
CA LEU A 142 4.86 -13.83 -11.37
C LEU A 142 6.13 -14.48 -11.91
N THR A 143 7.20 -13.69 -12.03
CA THR A 143 8.50 -14.15 -12.52
C THR A 143 9.62 -13.73 -11.58
N PRO A 144 10.82 -14.32 -11.67
CA PRO A 144 11.97 -13.87 -10.88
C PRO A 144 12.35 -12.39 -11.08
N ASP A 145 12.00 -11.81 -12.23
CA ASP A 145 12.27 -10.40 -12.56
C ASP A 145 11.09 -9.47 -12.23
N ARG A 146 9.89 -10.05 -12.05
CA ARG A 146 8.69 -9.37 -11.55
C ARG A 146 8.00 -10.25 -10.50
N PRO A 147 8.55 -10.31 -9.26
CA PRO A 147 8.12 -11.24 -8.22
C PRO A 147 6.87 -10.77 -7.46
N PHE A 148 6.17 -9.78 -8.00
CA PHE A 148 4.97 -9.19 -7.42
C PHE A 148 4.03 -8.72 -8.51
N ASP A 149 2.76 -8.58 -8.17
CA ASP A 149 1.79 -7.92 -9.05
C ASP A 149 0.72 -7.18 -8.23
N TYR A 150 0.14 -6.15 -8.85
CA TYR A 150 -0.92 -5.35 -8.27
C TYR A 150 -2.27 -6.06 -8.40
N LEU A 151 -3.05 -6.07 -7.33
CA LEU A 151 -4.39 -6.67 -7.30
C LEU A 151 -5.47 -5.60 -7.41
N THR A 152 -5.50 -4.66 -6.46
CA THR A 152 -6.52 -3.62 -6.35
C THR A 152 -6.06 -2.55 -5.36
N SER A 153 -6.82 -1.46 -5.22
CA SER A 153 -6.61 -0.43 -4.21
C SER A 153 -7.93 0.07 -3.63
N MET A 154 -7.83 0.77 -2.50
CA MET A 154 -8.90 1.52 -1.87
C MET A 154 -8.40 2.94 -1.58
N ASN A 155 -9.02 3.93 -2.21
CA ASN A 155 -8.67 5.33 -2.03
C ASN A 155 -9.62 5.99 -1.02
N TYR A 156 -9.13 6.31 0.17
CA TYR A 156 -9.83 7.16 1.13
C TYR A 156 -9.37 8.62 1.01
N ALA A 157 -9.99 9.51 1.78
CA ALA A 157 -9.65 10.94 1.77
C ALA A 157 -8.20 11.25 2.20
N LYS A 158 -7.58 10.38 3.02
CA LYS A 158 -6.24 10.57 3.58
C LYS A 158 -5.35 9.34 3.53
N ASP A 159 -5.94 8.18 3.22
CA ASP A 159 -5.30 6.88 3.32
C ASP A 159 -5.60 6.10 2.05
N HIS A 160 -4.57 5.58 1.42
CA HIS A 160 -4.69 4.81 0.19
C HIS A 160 -4.10 3.44 0.43
N ILE A 161 -4.93 2.42 0.35
CA ILE A 161 -4.52 1.05 0.65
C ILE A 161 -4.37 0.32 -0.67
N HIS A 162 -3.16 -0.18 -0.93
CA HIS A 162 -2.80 -0.92 -2.12
C HIS A 162 -2.62 -2.39 -1.76
N PHE A 163 -3.21 -3.27 -2.55
CA PHE A 163 -3.17 -4.71 -2.35
C PHE A 163 -2.48 -5.37 -3.53
N GLY A 164 -1.74 -6.44 -3.27
CA GLY A 164 -1.14 -7.21 -4.35
C GLY A 164 -0.70 -8.60 -3.92
N ILE A 165 -0.12 -9.30 -4.88
CA ILE A 165 0.44 -10.64 -4.71
C ILE A 165 1.96 -10.59 -4.83
N ALA A 166 2.63 -11.53 -4.18
CA ALA A 166 4.08 -11.67 -4.22
C ALA A 166 4.47 -13.14 -4.27
N THR A 167 5.63 -13.43 -4.84
CA THR A 167 6.27 -14.74 -4.71
C THR A 167 6.80 -14.95 -3.28
N HIS A 168 7.04 -16.20 -2.92
CA HIS A 168 7.50 -16.59 -1.58
C HIS A 168 8.92 -16.12 -1.24
N ASP A 169 9.71 -15.74 -2.25
CA ASP A 169 11.07 -15.21 -2.07
C ASP A 169 11.11 -13.71 -1.78
N VAL A 170 9.97 -13.00 -1.84
CA VAL A 170 9.87 -11.59 -1.43
C VAL A 170 9.85 -11.47 0.09
N ALA A 171 10.84 -10.79 0.65
CA ALA A 171 10.96 -10.52 2.09
C ALA A 171 10.19 -9.25 2.49
N THR A 172 10.35 -8.18 1.71
CA THR A 172 9.67 -6.90 1.95
C THR A 172 9.19 -6.28 0.64
N ILE A 173 8.13 -5.49 0.74
CA ILE A 173 7.59 -4.64 -0.31
C ILE A 173 7.56 -3.23 0.26
N ASP A 174 8.09 -2.26 -0.47
CA ASP A 174 7.85 -0.85 -0.24
C ASP A 174 7.21 -0.23 -1.49
N LEU A 175 6.31 0.71 -1.29
CA LEU A 175 5.76 1.53 -2.36
C LEU A 175 6.52 2.86 -2.39
N VAL A 176 7.08 3.20 -3.54
CA VAL A 176 7.86 4.41 -3.76
C VAL A 176 7.03 5.38 -4.59
N GLY A 177 6.64 6.49 -3.97
CA GLY A 177 5.85 7.54 -4.61
C GLY A 177 6.63 8.35 -5.64
N PRO A 178 5.93 9.11 -6.52
CA PRO A 178 6.56 10.04 -7.46
C PRO A 178 7.40 11.14 -6.80
N ASP A 179 7.12 11.47 -5.54
CA ASP A 179 7.91 12.39 -4.71
C ASP A 179 9.08 11.72 -3.98
N ASN A 180 9.35 10.44 -4.27
CA ASN A 180 10.30 9.56 -3.58
C ASN A 180 9.95 9.27 -2.11
N SER A 181 8.72 9.56 -1.67
CA SER A 181 8.23 9.01 -0.42
C SER A 181 8.24 7.49 -0.47
N VAL A 182 8.51 6.85 0.67
CA VAL A 182 8.58 5.40 0.79
C VAL A 182 7.57 4.96 1.84
N SER A 183 6.59 4.18 1.39
CA SER A 183 5.51 3.65 2.19
C SER A 183 5.75 2.14 2.38
N PRO A 184 6.11 1.69 3.59
CA PRO A 184 6.45 0.29 3.81
C PRO A 184 5.20 -0.60 3.78
N GLY A 185 5.35 -1.74 3.13
CA GLY A 185 4.32 -2.77 3.03
C GLY A 185 4.39 -3.84 4.11
N VAL A 186 3.29 -4.56 4.23
CA VAL A 186 3.16 -5.81 4.96
C VAL A 186 3.14 -6.93 3.94
N VAL A 187 4.02 -7.91 4.07
CA VAL A 187 4.05 -9.10 3.20
C VAL A 187 3.66 -10.31 4.05
N GLY A 188 2.74 -11.13 3.56
CA GLY A 188 2.24 -12.29 4.27
C GLY A 188 1.69 -13.34 3.30
N ASP A 189 2.21 -14.56 3.39
CA ASP A 189 1.83 -15.72 2.55
C ASP A 189 1.63 -15.34 1.06
N GLY A 190 2.63 -14.75 0.41
CA GLY A 190 2.53 -14.42 -1.03
C GLY A 190 1.50 -13.35 -1.39
N THR A 191 1.14 -12.50 -0.43
CA THR A 191 0.33 -11.29 -0.65
C THR A 191 0.97 -10.11 0.06
N PHE A 192 0.61 -8.90 -0.34
CA PHE A 192 1.05 -7.70 0.34
C PHE A 192 -0.05 -6.63 0.47
N ILE A 193 0.07 -5.80 1.49
CA ILE A 193 -0.74 -4.59 1.71
C ILE A 193 0.20 -3.42 1.97
N VAL A 194 -0.03 -2.29 1.30
CA VAL A 194 0.67 -1.03 1.58
C VAL A 194 -0.32 0.08 1.86
N ARG A 195 -0.13 0.81 2.97
CA ARG A 195 -0.81 2.09 3.21
C ARG A 195 0.06 3.22 2.70
N ASP A 196 -0.53 4.10 1.91
CA ASP A 196 0.14 5.22 1.28
C ASP A 196 -0.68 6.50 1.44
N ASN A 197 -0.04 7.65 1.30
CA ASN A 197 -0.71 8.97 1.27
C ASN A 197 -0.96 9.44 -0.17
N ILE A 198 -0.54 8.67 -1.17
CA ILE A 198 -0.77 8.93 -2.59
C ILE A 198 -1.81 7.94 -3.11
N ALA A 199 -2.87 8.51 -3.69
CA ALA A 199 -3.93 7.74 -4.31
C ALA A 199 -3.40 6.91 -5.48
N GLU A 200 -3.97 5.72 -5.62
CA GLU A 200 -3.83 4.99 -6.88
C GLU A 200 -4.65 5.76 -7.94
N ASP A 201 -3.97 6.32 -8.95
CA ASP A 201 -4.61 6.91 -10.13
C ASP A 201 -4.39 6.00 -11.33
N SER A 202 -5.46 5.32 -11.70
CA SER A 202 -5.48 4.27 -12.69
C SER A 202 -4.96 4.62 -14.10
N ASN A 203 -4.74 5.90 -14.41
CA ASN A 203 -4.41 6.36 -15.76
C ASN A 203 -3.13 7.21 -15.86
N GLN A 204 -2.33 7.37 -14.80
CA GLN A 204 -1.17 8.29 -14.85
C GLN A 204 0.20 7.58 -14.84
N PRO A 205 1.12 7.95 -15.76
CA PRO A 205 2.46 7.37 -15.83
C PRO A 205 3.40 7.79 -14.68
N SER A 206 2.96 8.70 -13.80
CA SER A 206 3.64 9.05 -12.54
C SER A 206 3.25 8.12 -11.37
N THR A 207 2.82 6.90 -11.67
CA THR A 207 2.41 5.91 -10.65
C THR A 207 3.54 5.56 -9.69
N ASN A 208 3.13 5.14 -8.51
CA ASN A 208 4.00 4.50 -7.55
C ASN A 208 4.77 3.31 -8.16
N TYR A 209 6.01 3.12 -7.73
CA TYR A 209 6.82 1.94 -8.05
C TYR A 209 6.88 1.02 -6.84
N VAL A 210 6.87 -0.27 -7.07
CA VAL A 210 7.12 -1.24 -6.01
C VAL A 210 8.61 -1.52 -5.95
N ARG A 211 9.17 -1.41 -4.75
CA ARG A 211 10.51 -1.88 -4.40
C ARG A 211 10.36 -3.17 -3.60
N ALA A 212 10.59 -4.30 -4.26
CA ALA A 212 10.59 -5.61 -3.63
C ALA A 212 12.02 -5.98 -3.22
N THR A 213 12.24 -6.32 -1.94
CA THR A 213 13.49 -6.91 -1.47
C THR A 213 13.29 -8.40 -1.28
N LEU A 214 14.12 -9.20 -1.95
CA LEU A 214 14.08 -10.65 -1.88
C LEU A 214 14.83 -11.18 -0.65
N ASN A 215 14.55 -12.43 -0.25
CA ASN A 215 15.20 -13.12 0.86
C ASN A 215 16.72 -13.23 0.70
N ASN A 216 17.24 -13.15 -0.54
CA ASN A 216 18.68 -13.15 -0.82
C ASN A 216 19.31 -11.73 -0.78
N GLY A 217 18.53 -10.70 -0.42
CA GLY A 217 18.97 -9.30 -0.35
C GLY A 217 18.93 -8.55 -1.68
N ARG A 218 18.59 -9.18 -2.80
CA ARG A 218 18.42 -8.50 -4.09
C ARG A 218 17.17 -7.62 -4.04
N THR A 219 17.28 -6.39 -4.54
CA THR A 219 16.14 -5.49 -4.70
C THR A 219 15.72 -5.40 -6.17
N ILE A 220 14.42 -5.48 -6.41
CA ILE A 220 13.79 -5.29 -7.72
C ILE A 220 12.86 -4.09 -7.61
N GLN A 221 12.92 -3.20 -8.61
CA GLN A 221 12.02 -2.06 -8.72
C GLN A 221 11.30 -2.12 -10.06
N ALA A 222 9.97 -2.05 -10.03
CA ALA A 222 9.14 -1.95 -11.22
C ALA A 222 7.87 -1.14 -10.93
N PRO A 223 7.17 -0.63 -11.97
CA PRO A 223 5.91 0.07 -11.76
C PRO A 223 4.91 -0.82 -11.03
N LEU A 224 4.07 -0.24 -10.17
CA LEU A 224 3.06 -0.98 -9.42
C LEU A 224 2.17 -1.82 -10.34
N ARG A 225 1.73 -1.24 -11.46
CA ARG A 225 0.94 -1.91 -12.51
C ARG A 225 1.82 -2.34 -13.68
N ASN A 226 1.40 -3.37 -14.39
CA ASN A 226 2.02 -3.80 -15.64
C ASN A 226 1.35 -3.15 -16.85
#